data_AF-A0A1V3NYN9-F1
#
_entry.id   AF-A0A1V3NYN9-F1
#
_cell.length_a   1.000
_cell.length_b   1.000
_cell.length_c   1.000
_cell.angle_alpha   90.00
_cell.angle_beta   90.00
_cell.angle_gamma   90.00
#
_symmetry.space_group_name_H-M   'P 1'
#
loop_
_entity.id
_entity.type
_entity.pdbx_description
1 polymer ?
#
loop_
_entity_poly.entity_id
_entity_poly.type
_entity_poly.pdbx_seq_one_letter_code
_entity_poly.pdbx_strand_id
1 'polypeptide(L)'
;MSQRKSYAVGTGLFIVLGFAALAYLATQTSSVANRHQGASYTVDAQFENIGQLKERAPVKIAGVRVGQVESIALEPGKSVADVKLAIDKQYATIPADSVATIFTSGLLGDQYVGIEYGHAKQYVAAGGKLGLTRSSQPLEEMLGKFFGAGGSADAIGGSYEVTAHFSNVGSLSAGSPVKMAGVAIGRVLSVQAEPTKLDAVVTLAIDNRYNQIPDDSAAAVFTSGLIGSQYVAIQPGGSPDMLKNGDEMILTQSAMQLEDLIGKFLVNGSGDGAKKDAGSSTTPAGKH
;
A
#
# COMPACT_ATOMS: atom_id res chain seq x y z
N MET A 1 20.55 -40.35 53.70
CA MET A 1 19.83 -40.91 52.54
C MET A 1 20.69 -40.71 51.31
N SER A 2 21.38 -41.76 50.83
CA SER A 2 22.24 -41.68 49.65
C SER A 2 21.39 -41.92 48.41
N GLN A 3 21.12 -40.88 47.59
CA GLN A 3 20.46 -41.08 46.31
C GLN A 3 21.31 -42.03 45.45
N ARG A 4 20.69 -43.12 44.99
CA ARG A 4 21.37 -44.12 44.16
C ARG A 4 21.72 -43.47 42.81
N LYS A 5 23.01 -43.25 42.56
CA LYS A 5 23.58 -42.68 41.32
C LYS A 5 23.05 -43.34 40.03
N SER A 6 22.51 -44.55 40.12
CA SER A 6 21.86 -45.27 39.01
C SER A 6 20.67 -44.51 38.40
N TYR A 7 19.89 -43.77 39.20
CA TYR A 7 18.74 -43.03 38.67
C TYR A 7 19.17 -41.82 37.84
N ALA A 8 20.24 -41.12 38.24
CA ALA A 8 20.76 -39.96 37.53
C ALA A 8 21.30 -40.32 36.13
N VAL A 9 21.93 -41.50 35.99
CA VAL A 9 22.41 -42.02 34.70
C VAL A 9 21.24 -42.41 33.80
N GLY A 10 20.21 -43.06 34.35
CA GLY A 10 19.00 -43.44 33.61
C GLY A 10 18.22 -42.23 33.09
N THR A 11 18.06 -41.19 33.92
CA THR A 11 17.38 -39.95 33.51
C THR A 11 18.17 -39.20 32.45
N GLY A 12 19.51 -39.16 32.56
CA GLY A 12 20.36 -38.52 31.55
C GLY A 12 20.25 -39.18 30.18
N LEU A 13 20.28 -40.51 30.13
CA LEU A 13 20.11 -41.25 28.87
C LEU A 13 18.73 -41.03 28.25
N PHE A 14 17.67 -41.02 29.07
CA PHE A 14 16.31 -40.78 28.59
C PHE A 14 16.16 -39.38 27.98
N ILE A 15 16.74 -38.36 28.60
CA ILE A 15 16.74 -36.99 28.08
C ILE A 15 17.47 -36.91 26.74
N VAL A 16 18.65 -37.52 26.63
CA VAL A 16 19.43 -37.53 25.37
C VAL A 16 18.66 -38.23 24.24
N LEU A 17 18.04 -39.38 24.52
CA LEU A 17 17.22 -40.08 23.53
C LEU A 17 15.99 -39.26 23.14
N GLY A 18 15.37 -38.54 24.08
CA GLY A 18 14.28 -37.61 23.80
C GLY A 18 14.70 -36.49 22.85
N PHE A 19 15.85 -35.84 23.09
CA PHE A 19 16.39 -34.82 22.20
C PHE A 19 16.76 -35.38 20.82
N ALA A 20 17.35 -36.57 20.75
CA ALA A 20 17.66 -37.23 19.48
C ALA A 20 16.39 -37.54 18.68
N ALA A 21 15.32 -38.00 19.34
CA ALA A 21 14.03 -38.24 18.70
C ALA A 21 13.38 -36.95 18.19
N LEU A 22 13.45 -35.85 18.97
CA LEU A 22 12.95 -34.53 18.54
C LEU A 22 13.74 -33.97 17.36
N ALA A 23 15.07 -34.09 17.37
CA ALA A 23 15.92 -33.68 16.25
C ALA A 23 15.61 -34.49 14.98
N TYR A 24 15.39 -35.80 15.11
CA TYR A 24 14.98 -36.64 14.00
C TYR A 24 13.61 -36.24 13.44
N LEU A 25 12.61 -36.04 14.31
CA LEU A 25 11.28 -35.57 13.92
C LEU A 25 11.33 -34.21 13.22
N ALA A 26 12.19 -33.29 13.67
CA ALA A 26 12.36 -31.98 13.02
C ALA A 26 12.83 -32.10 11.56
N THR A 27 13.62 -33.12 11.21
CA THR A 27 14.02 -33.37 9.81
C THR A 27 12.94 -34.07 8.97
N GLN A 28 12.03 -34.82 9.60
CA GLN A 28 10.93 -35.47 8.89
C GLN A 28 9.78 -34.52 8.55
N THR A 29 9.46 -33.54 9.39
CA THR A 29 8.31 -32.66 9.14
C THR A 29 8.46 -31.81 7.89
N SER A 30 9.69 -31.42 7.52
CA SER A 30 9.96 -30.69 6.27
C SER A 30 9.86 -31.54 5.00
N SER A 31 9.95 -32.88 5.11
CA SER A 31 10.05 -33.77 3.95
C SER A 31 8.80 -34.63 3.70
N VAL A 32 7.93 -34.82 4.70
CA VAL A 32 6.79 -35.76 4.62
C VAL A 32 5.50 -35.13 4.07
N ALA A 33 5.31 -33.81 4.14
CA ALA A 33 4.04 -33.20 3.74
C ALA A 33 3.81 -33.06 2.21
N ASN A 34 4.81 -33.34 1.34
CA ASN A 34 4.69 -33.07 -0.09
C ASN A 34 5.51 -34.04 -0.99
N ARG A 35 5.69 -35.31 -0.60
CA ARG A 35 6.18 -36.33 -1.55
C ARG A 35 5.09 -36.67 -2.58
N HIS A 36 4.83 -35.77 -3.53
CA HIS A 36 4.23 -36.19 -4.79
C HIS A 36 5.34 -36.76 -5.67
N GLN A 37 5.28 -38.08 -5.80
CA GLN A 37 6.22 -38.95 -6.48
C GLN A 37 5.54 -39.55 -7.72
N GLY A 38 4.73 -38.72 -8.39
CA GLY A 38 4.12 -39.02 -9.68
C GLY A 38 4.96 -38.45 -10.81
N ALA A 39 4.84 -39.02 -12.01
CA ALA A 39 5.47 -38.43 -13.18
C ALA A 39 4.78 -37.09 -13.51
N SER A 40 5.56 -36.02 -13.53
CA SER A 40 5.12 -34.68 -13.95
C SER A 40 5.71 -34.30 -15.31
N TYR A 41 5.22 -33.21 -15.88
CA TYR A 41 5.85 -32.50 -16.99
C TYR A 41 5.94 -31.02 -16.63
N THR A 42 6.97 -30.35 -17.16
CA THR A 42 7.21 -28.94 -16.87
C THR A 42 6.44 -28.05 -17.84
N VAL A 43 5.86 -26.98 -17.32
CA VAL A 43 5.24 -25.88 -18.08
C VAL A 43 5.86 -24.58 -17.61
N ASP A 44 6.29 -23.75 -18.54
CA ASP A 44 6.93 -22.47 -18.25
C ASP A 44 5.90 -21.33 -18.26
N ALA A 45 5.97 -20.43 -17.29
CA ALA A 45 5.16 -19.23 -17.20
C ALA A 45 6.03 -18.03 -16.80
N GLN A 46 5.76 -16.86 -17.36
CA GLN A 46 6.52 -15.64 -17.08
C GLN A 46 5.65 -14.60 -16.39
N PHE A 47 6.11 -14.01 -15.29
CA PHE A 47 5.35 -13.00 -14.54
C PHE A 47 6.20 -11.76 -14.30
N GLU A 48 5.59 -10.58 -14.42
CA GLU A 48 6.26 -9.32 -14.08
C GLU A 48 6.42 -9.16 -12.56
N ASN A 49 5.45 -9.67 -11.80
CA ASN A 49 5.48 -9.66 -10.35
C ASN A 49 4.90 -10.97 -9.80
N ILE A 50 5.73 -11.69 -9.05
CA ILE A 50 5.36 -12.97 -8.42
C ILE A 50 4.98 -12.83 -6.95
N GLY A 51 5.03 -11.63 -6.38
CA GLY A 51 4.73 -11.36 -4.98
C GLY A 51 5.53 -12.23 -4.01
N GLN A 52 4.81 -13.04 -3.24
CA GLN A 52 5.33 -14.00 -2.24
C GLN A 52 5.28 -15.46 -2.74
N LEU A 53 5.17 -15.68 -4.04
CA LEU A 53 5.18 -17.02 -4.62
C LEU A 53 6.51 -17.69 -4.32
N LYS A 54 6.45 -18.94 -3.85
CA LYS A 54 7.60 -19.74 -3.47
C LYS A 54 7.59 -21.07 -4.20
N GLU A 55 8.76 -21.70 -4.29
CA GLU A 55 8.84 -23.08 -4.73
C GLU A 55 7.91 -23.98 -3.92
N ARG A 56 7.35 -25.00 -4.57
CA ARG A 56 6.35 -25.93 -4.03
C ARG A 56 4.98 -25.30 -3.75
N ALA A 57 4.79 -24.02 -4.05
CA ALA A 57 3.45 -23.43 -4.07
C ALA A 57 2.54 -24.24 -5.00
N PRO A 58 1.27 -24.48 -4.64
CA PRO A 58 0.42 -25.35 -5.42
C PRO A 58 0.07 -24.73 -6.77
N VAL A 59 -0.05 -25.58 -7.79
CA VAL A 59 -0.67 -25.22 -9.06
C VAL A 59 -2.07 -25.81 -9.08
N LYS A 60 -3.08 -25.01 -9.38
CA LYS A 60 -4.49 -25.40 -9.32
C LYS A 60 -5.23 -25.11 -10.62
N ILE A 61 -6.18 -25.97 -10.95
CA ILE A 61 -7.17 -25.76 -12.02
C ILE A 61 -8.54 -25.90 -11.38
N ALA A 62 -9.41 -24.90 -11.57
CA ALA A 62 -10.74 -24.86 -10.96
C ALA A 62 -10.73 -25.15 -9.43
N GLY A 63 -9.69 -24.68 -8.73
CA GLY A 63 -9.51 -24.89 -7.28
C GLY A 63 -8.89 -26.24 -6.88
N VAL A 64 -8.76 -27.19 -7.80
CA VAL A 64 -8.16 -28.51 -7.56
C VAL A 64 -6.65 -28.45 -7.82
N ARG A 65 -5.84 -28.98 -6.89
CA ARG A 65 -4.38 -29.05 -7.08
C ARG A 65 -4.04 -30.07 -8.19
N VAL A 66 -3.23 -29.63 -9.15
CA VAL A 66 -2.79 -30.41 -10.31
C VAL A 66 -1.26 -30.49 -10.45
N GLY A 67 -0.54 -29.81 -9.55
CA GLY A 67 0.90 -29.70 -9.61
C GLY A 67 1.44 -28.73 -8.56
N GLN A 68 2.68 -28.29 -8.77
CA GLN A 68 3.37 -27.34 -7.91
C GLN A 68 4.39 -26.51 -8.68
N VAL A 69 4.78 -25.36 -8.13
CA VAL A 69 5.90 -24.56 -8.63
C VAL A 69 7.19 -25.34 -8.40
N GLU A 70 7.93 -25.60 -9.47
CA GLU A 70 9.19 -26.33 -9.46
C GLU A 70 10.36 -25.40 -9.13
N SER A 71 10.48 -24.27 -9.85
CA SER A 71 11.55 -23.30 -9.65
C SER A 71 11.11 -21.90 -10.06
N ILE A 72 11.74 -20.89 -9.46
CA ILE A 72 11.55 -19.47 -9.77
C ILE A 72 12.92 -18.87 -10.06
N ALA A 73 13.07 -18.22 -11.21
CA ALA A 73 14.30 -17.53 -11.59
C ALA A 73 13.97 -16.16 -12.18
N LEU A 74 14.77 -15.14 -11.83
CA LEU A 74 14.73 -13.86 -12.53
C LEU A 74 15.60 -13.97 -13.79
N GLU A 75 15.05 -13.64 -14.95
CA GLU A 75 15.82 -13.68 -16.19
C GLU A 75 16.78 -12.48 -16.23
N PRO A 76 18.12 -12.69 -16.31
CA PRO A 76 19.07 -11.58 -16.31
C PRO A 76 18.81 -10.62 -17.48
N GLY A 77 18.67 -9.33 -17.17
CA GLY A 77 18.39 -8.29 -18.18
C GLY A 77 16.93 -8.15 -18.58
N LYS A 78 16.00 -8.88 -17.95
CA LYS A 78 14.55 -8.65 -18.10
C LYS A 78 13.88 -8.47 -16.74
N SER A 79 12.86 -7.62 -16.69
CA SER A 79 12.04 -7.41 -15.48
C SER A 79 10.92 -8.45 -15.35
N VAL A 80 11.19 -9.71 -15.69
CA VAL A 80 10.22 -10.82 -15.61
C VAL A 80 10.83 -12.02 -14.90
N ALA A 81 10.04 -12.66 -14.06
CA ALA A 81 10.37 -13.92 -13.42
C ALA A 81 9.90 -15.10 -14.28
N ASP A 82 10.82 -16.00 -14.61
CA ASP A 82 10.55 -17.31 -15.16
C ASP A 82 10.14 -18.26 -14.03
N VAL A 83 8.92 -18.79 -14.12
CA VAL A 83 8.34 -19.74 -13.17
C VAL A 83 8.11 -21.06 -13.88
N LYS A 84 8.80 -22.11 -13.44
CA LYS A 84 8.60 -23.48 -13.93
C LYS A 84 7.54 -24.18 -13.08
N LEU A 85 6.53 -24.73 -13.74
CA LEU A 85 5.40 -25.43 -13.12
C LEU A 85 5.54 -26.91 -13.40
N ALA A 86 5.63 -27.73 -12.35
CA ALA A 86 5.53 -29.17 -12.47
C ALA A 86 4.06 -29.58 -12.40
N ILE A 87 3.50 -30.03 -13.52
CA ILE A 87 2.11 -30.49 -13.64
C ILE A 87 2.08 -32.02 -13.70
N ASP A 88 1.20 -32.66 -12.92
CA ASP A 88 1.08 -34.12 -12.97
C ASP A 88 0.64 -34.58 -14.37
N LYS A 89 1.25 -35.64 -14.91
CA LYS A 89 0.98 -36.10 -16.30
C LYS A 89 -0.48 -36.47 -16.56
N GLN A 90 -1.24 -36.83 -15.53
CA GLN A 90 -2.68 -37.08 -15.65
C GLN A 90 -3.49 -35.83 -16.06
N TYR A 91 -2.91 -34.63 -15.89
CA TYR A 91 -3.49 -33.34 -16.27
C TYR A 91 -2.80 -32.70 -17.48
N ALA A 92 -2.13 -33.48 -18.33
CA ALA A 92 -1.38 -32.99 -19.50
C ALA A 92 -2.23 -32.45 -20.67
N THR A 93 -3.48 -32.08 -20.41
CA THR A 93 -4.45 -31.57 -21.40
C THR A 93 -4.75 -30.09 -21.16
N ILE A 94 -3.73 -29.30 -20.79
CA ILE A 94 -3.85 -27.85 -20.61
C ILE A 94 -3.80 -27.20 -22.00
N PRO A 95 -4.87 -26.50 -22.46
CA PRO A 95 -4.86 -25.77 -23.73
C PRO A 95 -3.72 -24.74 -23.82
N ALA A 96 -3.15 -24.56 -25.00
CA ALA A 96 -2.00 -23.68 -25.22
C ALA A 96 -2.28 -22.18 -24.94
N ASP A 97 -3.55 -21.78 -25.02
CA ASP A 97 -4.03 -20.43 -24.72
C ASP A 97 -4.53 -20.28 -23.26
N SER A 98 -4.26 -21.26 -22.40
CA SER A 98 -4.57 -21.16 -20.97
C SER A 98 -3.82 -20.00 -20.31
N VAL A 99 -4.43 -19.42 -19.28
CA VAL A 99 -3.86 -18.29 -18.54
C VAL A 99 -3.40 -18.75 -17.16
N ALA A 100 -2.13 -18.50 -16.83
CA ALA A 100 -1.63 -18.68 -15.46
C ALA A 100 -1.79 -17.39 -14.66
N THR A 101 -2.45 -17.45 -13.50
CA THR A 101 -2.67 -16.31 -12.61
C THR A 101 -2.13 -16.63 -11.22
N ILE A 102 -1.41 -15.69 -10.60
CA ILE A 102 -0.98 -15.85 -9.20
C ILE A 102 -2.10 -15.35 -8.28
N PHE A 103 -2.57 -16.23 -7.41
CA PHE A 103 -3.61 -15.97 -6.43
C PHE A 103 -3.07 -16.06 -5.01
N THR A 104 -3.71 -15.37 -4.07
CA THR A 104 -3.46 -15.50 -2.63
C THR A 104 -4.54 -16.39 -2.02
N SER A 105 -4.15 -17.36 -1.19
CA SER A 105 -5.12 -18.22 -0.50
C SER A 105 -5.84 -17.42 0.61
N GLY A 106 -7.09 -17.04 0.37
CA GLY A 106 -7.83 -16.19 1.32
C GLY A 106 -7.22 -14.78 1.42
N LEU A 107 -7.41 -14.09 2.56
CA LEU A 107 -6.97 -12.70 2.73
C LEU A 107 -5.46 -12.54 2.97
N LEU A 108 -4.81 -13.56 3.57
CA LEU A 108 -3.44 -13.47 4.09
C LEU A 108 -2.63 -14.77 3.86
N GLY A 109 -3.18 -15.76 3.16
CA GLY A 109 -2.53 -17.06 3.02
C GLY A 109 -1.45 -17.09 1.95
N ASP A 110 -0.85 -18.27 1.80
CA ASP A 110 0.19 -18.51 0.79
C ASP A 110 -0.32 -18.27 -0.64
N GLN A 111 0.57 -17.76 -1.49
CA GLN A 111 0.31 -17.61 -2.91
C GLN A 111 0.37 -18.95 -3.65
N TYR A 112 -0.43 -19.06 -4.71
CA TYR A 112 -0.51 -20.24 -5.58
C TYR A 112 -0.74 -19.83 -7.03
N VAL A 113 -0.42 -20.72 -7.97
CA VAL A 113 -0.69 -20.50 -9.39
C VAL A 113 -2.02 -21.15 -9.76
N GLY A 114 -2.99 -20.38 -10.23
CA GLY A 114 -4.21 -20.88 -10.85
C GLY A 114 -4.05 -20.91 -12.37
N ILE A 115 -4.45 -21.99 -13.01
CA ILE A 115 -4.52 -22.08 -14.47
C ILE A 115 -6.00 -22.09 -14.88
N GLU A 116 -6.36 -21.13 -15.73
CA GLU A 116 -7.66 -21.03 -16.38
C GLU A 116 -7.53 -21.55 -17.80
N TYR A 117 -8.34 -22.53 -18.17
CA TYR A 117 -8.30 -23.12 -19.50
C TYR A 117 -8.85 -22.17 -20.56
N GLY A 118 -8.09 -22.05 -21.66
CA GLY A 118 -8.57 -21.43 -22.87
C GLY A 118 -9.34 -22.41 -23.76
N HIS A 119 -9.45 -22.07 -25.04
CA HIS A 119 -10.23 -22.78 -26.05
C HIS A 119 -9.37 -23.38 -27.17
N ALA A 120 -8.03 -23.29 -27.07
CA ALA A 120 -7.14 -23.84 -28.07
C ALA A 120 -7.30 -25.36 -28.16
N LYS A 121 -7.28 -25.87 -29.39
CA LYS A 121 -7.30 -27.32 -29.67
C LYS A 121 -5.95 -28.00 -29.42
N GLN A 122 -4.89 -27.19 -29.27
CA GLN A 122 -3.53 -27.66 -29.02
C GLN A 122 -3.25 -27.57 -27.52
N TYR A 123 -2.60 -28.59 -26.97
CA TYR A 123 -2.18 -28.60 -25.57
C TYR A 123 -0.72 -28.18 -25.42
N VAL A 124 -0.38 -27.66 -24.24
CA VAL A 124 1.00 -27.30 -23.90
C VAL A 124 1.85 -28.57 -23.79
N ALA A 125 2.90 -28.65 -24.61
CA ALA A 125 3.87 -29.75 -24.55
C ALA A 125 4.78 -29.64 -23.32
N ALA A 126 5.53 -30.71 -23.01
CA ALA A 126 6.56 -30.66 -21.97
C ALA A 126 7.64 -29.62 -22.29
N GLY A 127 7.89 -28.71 -21.35
CA GLY A 127 8.74 -27.53 -21.53
C GLY A 127 8.10 -26.40 -22.34
N GLY A 128 6.79 -26.50 -22.64
CA GLY A 128 6.05 -25.47 -23.36
C GLY A 128 5.72 -24.28 -22.47
N LYS A 129 5.58 -23.10 -23.09
CA LYS A 129 5.23 -21.85 -22.41
C LYS A 129 3.73 -21.59 -22.42
N LEU A 130 3.18 -21.11 -21.30
CA LEU A 130 1.88 -20.45 -21.27
C LEU A 130 2.05 -19.01 -21.76
N GLY A 131 1.43 -18.69 -22.88
CA GLY A 131 1.58 -17.40 -23.54
C GLY A 131 0.88 -16.22 -22.84
N LEU A 132 0.00 -16.53 -21.88
CA LEU A 132 -0.77 -15.53 -21.14
C LEU A 132 -0.59 -15.75 -19.64
N THR A 133 -0.17 -14.70 -18.95
CA THR A 133 -0.03 -14.71 -17.50
C THR A 133 -0.65 -13.46 -16.88
N ARG A 134 -1.10 -13.59 -15.63
CA ARG A 134 -1.56 -12.48 -14.80
C ARG A 134 -0.77 -12.48 -13.50
N SER A 135 0.05 -11.46 -13.32
CA SER A 135 0.85 -11.22 -12.12
C SER A 135 -0.04 -11.03 -10.89
N SER A 136 0.49 -11.30 -9.70
CA SER A 136 -0.22 -10.95 -8.47
C SER A 136 -0.30 -9.44 -8.34
N GLN A 137 -1.50 -8.89 -8.12
CA GLN A 137 -1.64 -7.49 -7.76
C GLN A 137 -1.36 -7.36 -6.25
N PRO A 138 -0.50 -6.43 -5.82
CA PRO A 138 -0.32 -6.13 -4.42
C PRO A 138 -1.66 -5.80 -3.76
N LEU A 139 -1.89 -6.31 -2.56
CA LEU A 139 -3.14 -6.06 -1.82
C LEU A 139 -3.34 -4.56 -1.65
N GLU A 140 -2.26 -3.80 -1.47
CA GLU A 140 -2.23 -2.34 -1.35
C GLU A 140 -2.80 -1.65 -2.59
N GLU A 141 -2.55 -2.17 -3.79
CA GLU A 141 -3.10 -1.62 -5.04
C GLU A 141 -4.60 -1.93 -5.15
N MET A 142 -5.02 -3.13 -4.75
CA MET A 142 -6.44 -3.51 -4.72
C MET A 142 -7.20 -2.74 -3.65
N LEU A 143 -6.62 -2.55 -2.46
CA LEU A 143 -7.15 -1.70 -1.40
C LEU A 143 -7.13 -0.24 -1.83
N GLY A 144 -6.13 0.22 -2.56
CA GLY A 144 -6.12 1.53 -3.19
C GLY A 144 -7.27 1.71 -4.18
N LYS A 145 -7.59 0.69 -4.98
CA LYS A 145 -8.76 0.71 -5.88
C LYS A 145 -10.10 0.58 -5.14
N PHE A 146 -10.15 -0.19 -4.06
CA PHE A 146 -11.38 -0.52 -3.33
C PHE A 146 -11.71 0.49 -2.22
N PHE A 147 -10.74 0.84 -1.38
CA PHE A 147 -10.84 1.84 -0.32
C PHE A 147 -10.46 3.25 -0.77
N GLY A 148 -9.61 3.40 -1.80
CA GLY A 148 -9.49 4.70 -2.49
C GLY A 148 -10.75 5.06 -3.29
N ALA A 149 -11.69 4.12 -3.47
CA ALA A 149 -13.06 4.34 -3.95
C ALA A 149 -14.11 4.34 -2.80
N GLY A 150 -13.67 4.35 -1.54
CA GLY A 150 -14.51 4.20 -0.35
C GLY A 150 -15.14 5.50 0.16
N GLY A 151 -15.51 6.43 -0.72
CA GLY A 151 -16.07 7.71 -0.30
C GLY A 151 -16.75 8.54 -1.38
N SER A 152 -17.20 7.92 -2.48
CA SER A 152 -18.28 8.36 -3.38
C SER A 152 -18.28 7.41 -4.57
N ALA A 153 -19.47 7.10 -5.09
CA ALA A 153 -19.62 6.46 -6.38
C ALA A 153 -19.08 7.38 -7.49
N ASP A 154 -17.76 7.38 -7.70
CA ASP A 154 -17.13 7.98 -8.87
C ASP A 154 -17.01 6.94 -9.99
N ALA A 155 -17.35 7.21 -11.24
CA ALA A 155 -18.12 8.30 -11.82
C ALA A 155 -18.38 7.85 -13.26
N ILE A 156 -19.63 7.64 -13.66
CA ILE A 156 -19.99 7.43 -15.08
C ILE A 156 -19.61 8.67 -15.94
N GLY A 157 -19.16 9.77 -15.31
CA GLY A 157 -18.67 10.99 -15.96
C GLY A 157 -17.15 11.21 -15.97
N GLY A 158 -16.32 10.36 -15.33
CA GLY A 158 -14.86 10.59 -15.23
C GLY A 158 -14.46 11.78 -14.33
N SER A 159 -13.15 12.00 -14.21
CA SER A 159 -12.53 13.12 -13.47
C SER A 159 -11.52 13.85 -14.34
N TYR A 160 -11.18 15.08 -13.96
CA TYR A 160 -10.01 15.81 -14.47
C TYR A 160 -8.98 15.99 -13.36
N GLU A 161 -7.71 16.02 -13.74
CA GLU A 161 -6.59 16.13 -12.83
C GLU A 161 -6.03 17.55 -12.81
N VAL A 162 -5.69 18.06 -11.64
CA VAL A 162 -4.94 19.31 -11.47
C VAL A 162 -3.82 19.11 -10.46
N THR A 163 -2.77 19.91 -10.56
CA THR A 163 -1.61 19.85 -9.64
C THR A 163 -1.58 21.07 -8.74
N ALA A 164 -1.09 20.90 -7.52
CA ALA A 164 -0.92 21.99 -6.56
C ALA A 164 0.37 21.79 -5.75
N HIS A 165 1.11 22.88 -5.53
CA HIS A 165 2.37 22.86 -4.80
C HIS A 165 2.22 23.41 -3.39
N PHE A 166 2.68 22.66 -2.38
CA PHE A 166 2.60 23.05 -0.98
C PHE A 166 3.94 22.86 -0.28
N SER A 167 4.35 23.85 0.51
CA SER A 167 5.53 23.72 1.38
C SER A 167 5.33 22.70 2.51
N ASN A 168 4.09 22.50 2.95
CA ASN A 168 3.73 21.52 3.98
C ASN A 168 2.31 20.97 3.70
N VAL A 169 2.22 19.65 3.65
CA VAL A 169 0.97 18.90 3.41
C VAL A 169 0.58 18.03 4.61
N GLY A 170 1.28 18.18 5.74
CA GLY A 170 1.12 17.42 6.98
C GLY A 170 0.82 15.94 6.78
N SER A 171 -0.40 15.51 7.12
CA SER A 171 -0.83 14.10 7.02
C SER A 171 -1.59 13.78 5.72
N LEU A 172 -1.56 14.66 4.72
CA LEU A 172 -2.25 14.44 3.44
C LEU A 172 -1.63 13.24 2.71
N SER A 173 -2.47 12.37 2.16
CA SER A 173 -2.04 11.20 1.40
C SER A 173 -2.95 10.94 0.22
N ALA A 174 -2.57 10.01 -0.66
CA ALA A 174 -3.48 9.48 -1.66
C ALA A 174 -4.81 9.01 -1.00
N GLY A 175 -5.93 9.35 -1.61
CA GLY A 175 -7.27 9.10 -1.09
C GLY A 175 -7.82 10.19 -0.16
N SER A 176 -7.02 11.15 0.33
CA SER A 176 -7.53 12.29 1.08
C SER A 176 -8.58 13.05 0.27
N PRO A 177 -9.69 13.51 0.87
CA PRO A 177 -10.76 14.12 0.12
C PRO A 177 -10.37 15.51 -0.42
N VAL A 178 -10.87 15.84 -1.60
CA VAL A 178 -10.88 17.21 -2.14
C VAL A 178 -12.29 17.74 -1.94
N LYS A 179 -12.41 18.87 -1.23
CA LYS A 179 -13.69 19.43 -0.82
C LYS A 179 -13.87 20.84 -1.35
N MET A 180 -15.10 21.21 -1.67
CA MET A 180 -15.52 22.58 -1.93
C MET A 180 -16.75 22.88 -1.08
N ALA A 181 -16.74 24.01 -0.37
CA ALA A 181 -17.80 24.39 0.57
C ALA A 181 -18.17 23.27 1.58
N GLY A 182 -17.18 22.46 1.99
CA GLY A 182 -17.37 21.32 2.91
C GLY A 182 -17.88 20.02 2.28
N VAL A 183 -18.25 20.03 0.99
CA VAL A 183 -18.73 18.87 0.24
C VAL A 183 -17.56 18.23 -0.50
N ALA A 184 -17.45 16.90 -0.49
CA ALA A 184 -16.45 16.18 -1.26
C ALA A 184 -16.79 16.23 -2.76
N ILE A 185 -15.82 16.69 -3.56
CA ILE A 185 -15.93 16.86 -5.02
C ILE A 185 -14.87 16.07 -5.80
N GLY A 186 -14.02 15.34 -5.08
CA GLY A 186 -12.88 14.63 -5.64
C GLY A 186 -11.96 14.10 -4.55
N ARG A 187 -10.72 13.77 -4.93
CA ARG A 187 -9.72 13.14 -4.06
C ARG A 187 -8.29 13.43 -4.49
N VAL A 188 -7.36 13.31 -3.56
CA VAL A 188 -5.93 13.36 -3.82
C VAL A 188 -5.49 12.04 -4.47
N LEU A 189 -4.86 12.12 -5.63
CA LEU A 189 -4.29 10.95 -6.32
C LEU A 189 -2.88 10.62 -5.81
N SER A 190 -2.04 11.64 -5.65
CA SER A 190 -0.66 11.44 -5.19
C SER A 190 -0.13 12.65 -4.44
N VAL A 191 0.86 12.40 -3.57
CA VAL A 191 1.63 13.41 -2.85
C VAL A 191 3.11 13.03 -3.01
N GLN A 192 3.90 13.90 -3.63
CA GLN A 192 5.29 13.62 -3.97
C GLN A 192 6.17 14.79 -3.55
N ALA A 193 7.32 14.52 -2.94
CA ALA A 193 8.29 15.57 -2.65
C ALA A 193 9.07 15.93 -3.93
N GLU A 194 9.14 17.21 -4.27
CA GLU A 194 9.99 17.74 -5.34
C GLU A 194 11.38 18.05 -4.77
N PRO A 195 12.42 17.25 -5.08
CA PRO A 195 13.73 17.38 -4.45
C PRO A 195 14.44 18.70 -4.78
N THR A 196 14.05 19.38 -5.86
CA THR A 196 14.71 20.62 -6.29
C THR A 196 14.08 21.86 -5.66
N LYS A 197 12.75 21.95 -5.70
CA LYS A 197 11.99 23.08 -5.17
C LYS A 197 11.70 22.96 -3.67
N LEU A 198 11.88 21.77 -3.11
CA LEU A 198 11.61 21.43 -1.70
C LEU A 198 10.13 21.60 -1.30
N ASP A 199 9.23 21.60 -2.28
CA ASP A 199 7.79 21.59 -2.08
C ASP A 199 7.23 20.17 -2.27
N ALA A 200 6.05 19.92 -1.73
CA ALA A 200 5.22 18.77 -2.07
C ALA A 200 4.34 19.09 -3.28
N VAL A 201 4.44 18.27 -4.32
CA VAL A 201 3.53 18.25 -5.48
C VAL A 201 2.37 17.33 -5.16
N VAL A 202 1.16 17.87 -5.19
CA VAL A 202 -0.07 17.13 -4.92
C VAL A 202 -0.90 17.08 -6.20
N THR A 203 -1.22 15.88 -6.65
CA THR A 203 -2.15 15.67 -7.78
C THR A 203 -3.56 15.46 -7.24
N LEU A 204 -4.51 16.27 -7.71
CA LEU A 204 -5.91 16.23 -7.32
C LEU A 204 -6.74 15.70 -8.49
N ALA A 205 -7.63 14.75 -8.24
CA ALA A 205 -8.71 14.38 -9.17
C ALA A 205 -10.00 15.05 -8.72
N ILE A 206 -10.66 15.77 -9.64
CA ILE A 206 -11.93 16.44 -9.42
C ILE A 206 -12.96 15.86 -10.40
N ASP A 207 -14.17 15.56 -9.93
CA ASP A 207 -15.19 14.98 -10.81
C ASP A 207 -15.55 15.95 -11.95
N ASN A 208 -15.75 15.42 -13.15
CA ASN A 208 -16.11 16.23 -14.33
C ASN A 208 -17.45 16.98 -14.19
N ARG A 209 -18.32 16.56 -13.26
CA ARG A 209 -19.55 17.31 -12.91
C ARG A 209 -19.26 18.68 -12.26
N TYR A 210 -18.03 18.91 -11.80
CA TYR A 210 -17.55 20.16 -11.22
C TYR A 210 -16.50 20.82 -12.11
N ASN A 211 -16.77 20.95 -13.42
CA ASN A 211 -15.88 21.57 -14.41
C ASN A 211 -16.02 23.11 -14.53
N GLN A 212 -16.71 23.74 -13.59
CA GLN A 212 -16.93 25.19 -13.54
C GLN A 212 -16.12 25.86 -12.42
N ILE A 213 -14.96 25.30 -12.09
CA ILE A 213 -14.05 25.86 -11.09
C ILE A 213 -13.15 26.88 -11.80
N PRO A 214 -13.18 28.17 -11.40
CA PRO A 214 -12.30 29.18 -11.99
C PRO A 214 -10.82 28.83 -11.87
N ASP A 215 -10.00 29.18 -12.86
CA ASP A 215 -8.56 28.88 -12.87
C ASP A 215 -7.74 29.65 -11.80
N ASP A 216 -8.29 30.74 -11.28
CA ASP A 216 -7.76 31.50 -10.15
C ASP A 216 -8.24 30.98 -8.78
N SER A 217 -8.81 29.77 -8.72
CA SER A 217 -9.21 29.14 -7.46
C SER A 217 -8.00 28.73 -6.62
N ALA A 218 -8.15 28.80 -5.29
CA ALA A 218 -7.09 28.40 -4.36
C ALA A 218 -7.30 26.99 -3.79
N ALA A 219 -6.20 26.25 -3.60
CA ALA A 219 -6.17 24.98 -2.89
C ALA A 219 -5.58 25.16 -1.49
N ALA A 220 -6.31 24.79 -0.44
CA ALA A 220 -5.87 24.93 0.94
C ALA A 220 -5.87 23.58 1.67
N VAL A 221 -4.80 23.23 2.37
CA VAL A 221 -4.78 22.00 3.18
C VAL A 221 -5.35 22.29 4.56
N PHE A 222 -6.46 21.64 4.89
CA PHE A 222 -7.15 21.78 6.17
C PHE A 222 -7.23 20.47 6.93
N THR A 223 -7.39 20.57 8.25
CA THR A 223 -7.58 19.43 9.14
C THR A 223 -9.06 19.22 9.38
N SER A 224 -9.53 17.97 9.29
CA SER A 224 -10.92 17.63 9.58
C SER A 224 -11.20 17.73 11.09
N GLY A 225 -11.85 18.80 11.54
CA GLY A 225 -12.03 19.04 12.98
C GLY A 225 -10.70 19.35 13.69
N LEU A 226 -10.62 19.07 15.00
CA LEU A 226 -9.46 19.46 15.81
C LEU A 226 -8.25 18.51 15.68
N ILE A 227 -8.48 17.22 15.39
CA ILE A 227 -7.43 16.16 15.38
C ILE A 227 -7.64 15.19 14.20
N GLY A 228 -8.46 15.53 13.20
CA GLY A 228 -8.74 14.60 12.10
C GLY A 228 -7.66 14.57 11.04
N SER A 229 -7.91 13.80 9.99
CA SER A 229 -7.05 13.73 8.82
C SER A 229 -7.12 15.01 8.00
N GLN A 230 -6.04 15.28 7.26
CA GLN A 230 -5.97 16.41 6.35
C GLN A 230 -6.73 16.16 5.03
N TYR A 231 -7.25 17.25 4.47
CA TYR A 231 -7.97 17.29 3.21
C TYR A 231 -7.62 18.57 2.44
N VAL A 232 -7.86 18.57 1.13
CA VAL A 232 -7.68 19.77 0.30
C VAL A 232 -9.02 20.47 0.12
N ALA A 233 -9.09 21.75 0.47
CA ALA A 233 -10.22 22.62 0.25
C ALA A 233 -10.00 23.49 -1.00
N ILE A 234 -10.91 23.43 -1.95
CA ILE A 234 -10.95 24.32 -3.11
C ILE A 234 -11.79 25.54 -2.75
N GLN A 235 -11.20 26.73 -2.88
CA GLN A 235 -11.84 28.02 -2.70
C GLN A 235 -11.97 28.68 -4.08
N PRO A 236 -13.19 28.74 -4.65
CA PRO A 236 -13.39 29.32 -5.98
C PRO A 236 -12.93 30.76 -6.06
N GLY A 237 -12.22 31.10 -7.14
CA GLY A 237 -11.88 32.47 -7.50
C GLY A 237 -12.98 33.16 -8.31
N GLY A 238 -12.61 34.19 -9.06
CA GLY A 238 -13.53 35.02 -9.86
C GLY A 238 -13.20 35.07 -11.34
N SER A 239 -12.23 34.27 -11.81
CA SER A 239 -11.82 34.24 -13.21
C SER A 239 -12.96 33.76 -14.12
N PRO A 240 -13.11 34.35 -15.33
CA PRO A 240 -14.01 33.82 -16.35
C PRO A 240 -13.51 32.51 -16.96
N ASP A 241 -12.21 32.20 -16.80
CA ASP A 241 -11.59 30.98 -17.30
C ASP A 241 -11.66 29.86 -16.25
N MET A 242 -11.81 28.62 -16.71
CA MET A 242 -12.02 27.44 -15.86
C MET A 242 -10.80 26.53 -15.88
N LEU A 243 -10.53 25.87 -14.74
CA LEU A 243 -9.53 24.81 -14.64
C LEU A 243 -9.83 23.67 -15.62
N LYS A 244 -8.78 23.17 -16.25
CA LYS A 244 -8.78 22.05 -17.19
C LYS A 244 -7.90 20.92 -16.69
N ASN A 245 -8.05 19.77 -17.32
CA ASN A 245 -7.21 18.62 -17.06
C ASN A 245 -5.74 18.91 -17.36
N GLY A 246 -4.87 18.72 -16.36
CA GLY A 246 -3.44 18.98 -16.40
C GLY A 246 -3.03 20.36 -15.89
N ASP A 247 -3.98 21.22 -15.50
CA ASP A 247 -3.67 22.57 -15.03
C ASP A 247 -3.00 22.55 -13.64
N GLU A 248 -2.28 23.61 -13.34
CA GLU A 248 -1.66 23.87 -12.04
C GLU A 248 -2.47 24.92 -11.27
N MET A 249 -2.84 24.62 -10.03
CA MET A 249 -3.45 25.56 -9.11
C MET A 249 -2.38 26.47 -8.51
N ILE A 250 -2.35 27.72 -8.97
CA ILE A 250 -1.31 28.70 -8.62
C ILE A 250 -1.40 29.14 -7.16
N LEU A 251 -2.62 29.29 -6.64
CA LEU A 251 -2.85 29.77 -5.28
C LEU A 251 -2.95 28.58 -4.32
N THR A 252 -1.96 28.43 -3.43
CA THR A 252 -1.97 27.36 -2.44
C THR A 252 -1.81 27.88 -1.01
N GLN A 253 -2.45 27.18 -0.06
CA GLN A 253 -2.29 27.39 1.37
C GLN A 253 -1.86 26.08 2.03
N SER A 254 -0.64 26.06 2.56
CA SER A 254 -0.06 24.88 3.20
C SER A 254 -0.72 24.57 4.54
N ALA A 255 -0.59 23.32 4.99
CA ALA A 255 -1.09 22.90 6.28
C ALA A 255 -0.42 23.69 7.42
N MET A 256 -1.21 24.09 8.41
CA MET A 256 -0.68 24.70 9.63
C MET A 256 -0.19 23.60 10.57
N GLN A 257 1.00 23.77 11.14
CA GLN A 257 1.47 22.94 12.25
C GLN A 257 0.88 23.47 13.56
N LEU A 258 0.40 22.57 14.41
CA LEU A 258 -0.22 22.94 15.68
C LEU A 258 0.77 23.69 16.57
N GLU A 259 2.04 23.30 16.48
CA GLU A 259 3.19 23.91 17.15
C GLU A 259 3.32 25.39 16.77
N ASP A 260 3.15 25.74 15.49
CA ASP A 260 3.22 27.12 15.00
C ASP A 260 2.06 27.97 15.56
N LEU A 261 0.87 27.37 15.69
CA LEU A 261 -0.31 28.03 16.25
C LEU A 261 -0.16 28.27 17.76
N ILE A 262 0.30 27.27 18.50
CA ILE A 262 0.57 27.38 19.94
C ILE A 262 1.67 28.41 20.17
N GLY A 263 2.76 28.36 19.38
CA GLY A 263 3.84 29.34 19.45
C GLY A 263 3.34 30.77 19.23
N LYS A 264 2.57 31.00 18.16
CA LYS A 264 1.97 32.31 17.88
C LYS A 264 1.03 32.78 18.99
N PHE A 265 0.27 31.87 19.61
CA PHE A 265 -0.63 32.20 20.72
C PHE A 265 0.15 32.54 22.01
N LEU A 266 1.17 31.76 22.37
CA LEU A 266 1.98 32.01 23.57
C LEU A 266 2.79 33.31 23.46
N VAL A 267 3.33 33.61 22.28
CA VAL A 267 4.11 34.82 22.01
C VAL A 267 3.22 36.06 22.00
N ASN A 268 2.05 36.00 21.34
CA ASN A 268 1.16 37.16 21.25
C ASN A 268 0.21 37.32 22.45
N GLY A 269 0.00 36.27 23.25
CA GLY A 269 -0.82 36.29 24.46
C GLY A 269 -0.09 36.80 25.72
N SER A 270 1.23 37.00 25.65
CA SER A 270 2.08 37.37 26.80
C SER A 270 2.54 38.83 26.79
N GLY A 271 1.98 39.69 25.92
CA GLY A 271 2.48 41.04 25.68
C GLY A 271 1.42 42.13 25.71
N ASP A 272 0.79 42.37 26.87
CA ASP A 272 0.30 43.70 27.26
C ASP A 272 -0.18 43.71 28.71
N GLY A 273 0.67 44.17 29.64
CA GLY A 273 0.26 44.22 31.05
C GLY A 273 1.32 44.54 32.08
N ALA A 274 2.28 45.43 31.82
CA ALA A 274 3.05 46.06 32.92
C ALA A 274 3.86 47.29 32.45
N LYS A 275 3.20 48.43 32.26
CA LYS A 275 3.79 49.75 32.57
C LYS A 275 2.74 50.85 32.53
N LYS A 276 2.18 51.16 33.71
CA LYS A 276 1.80 52.52 34.14
C LYS A 276 1.43 52.53 35.62
N ASP A 277 2.40 53.02 36.40
CA ASP A 277 2.28 54.00 37.48
C ASP A 277 1.27 53.78 38.62
N ALA A 278 1.82 53.46 39.81
CA ALA A 278 1.31 53.96 41.09
C ALA A 278 2.38 53.83 42.19
N GLY A 279 3.20 54.87 42.37
CA GLY A 279 4.01 55.08 43.57
C GLY A 279 3.74 56.49 44.10
N SER A 280 2.81 56.60 45.04
CA SER A 280 2.49 57.83 45.75
C SER A 280 3.50 58.07 46.88
N SER A 281 3.92 59.33 47.07
CA SER A 281 4.15 59.85 48.41
C SER A 281 4.14 61.38 48.38
N THR A 282 3.10 61.93 49.00
CA THR A 282 2.95 63.30 49.47
C THR A 282 4.06 63.68 50.47
N THR A 283 4.48 64.95 50.50
CA THR A 283 4.64 65.80 51.71
C THR A 283 4.94 67.26 51.30
N PRO A 284 4.44 68.30 52.02
CA PRO A 284 4.34 69.68 51.54
C PRO A 284 5.35 70.67 52.17
N ALA A 285 5.42 71.85 51.53
CA ALA A 285 5.76 73.20 52.06
C ALA A 285 7.05 73.43 52.87
N GLY A 286 7.92 74.32 52.36
CA GLY A 286 8.95 75.02 53.13
C GLY A 286 9.55 76.19 52.34
N LYS A 287 9.47 77.39 52.91
CA LYS A 287 9.91 78.69 52.36
C LYS A 287 11.43 78.90 52.44
N HIS A 288 11.85 79.90 51.66
CA HIS A 288 13.11 80.65 51.63
C HIS A 288 14.20 80.14 50.69
#